data_AF-A0ABD0AMU1-F1
#
_entry.id   AF-A0ABD0AMU1-F1
#
_cell.length_a   1.000
_cell.length_b   1.000
_cell.length_c   1.000
_cell.angle_alpha   90.00
_cell.angle_beta   90.00
_cell.angle_gamma   90.00
#
_symmetry.space_group_name_H-M   'P 1'
#
loop_
_entity.id
_entity.type
_entity.pdbx_description
1 polymer ?
#
loop_
_entity_poly.entity_id
_entity_poly.type
_entity_poly.pdbx_seq_one_letter_code
_entity_poly.pdbx_strand_id
1 'polypeptide(L)'
;MAIESLSIDPVSKKWVIDGVEQDYSAVGVAGATPQFNQTTKTWFINGQDTGVKAEGEDGKDGESAYQLAVDNGYPSDLDTWLASLKGDKGEKGDTALSVKVGSVTSGDTTTVTNSGTSTNLVLDFTFAPKDLEGLASYATKTDLTAYATKQALTSYYTSAQMDTKLSAKADLAMIANIADKDTVQTLSNKVDQLNAQVNSQAQTMIKLQDQINTVLAKLKTTTTTTA
;
A
#
# COMPACT_ATOMS: atom_id res chain seq x y z
N MET A 1 31.02 -96.29 86.79
CA MET A 1 29.75 -95.74 87.28
C MET A 1 28.99 -95.25 86.06
N ALA A 2 27.79 -95.76 85.84
CA ALA A 2 26.92 -95.29 84.76
C ALA A 2 26.12 -94.09 85.30
N ILE A 3 25.95 -93.04 84.50
CA ILE A 3 25.03 -91.95 84.83
C ILE A 3 23.61 -92.49 84.63
N GLU A 4 22.80 -92.45 85.67
CA GLU A 4 21.44 -92.97 85.71
C GLU A 4 20.41 -91.92 85.28
N SER A 5 20.71 -90.63 85.44
CA SER A 5 19.86 -89.54 84.94
C SER A 5 20.63 -88.28 84.56
N LEU A 6 20.19 -87.63 83.48
CA LEU A 6 20.70 -86.36 83.01
C LEU A 6 19.52 -85.44 82.67
N SER A 7 19.46 -84.28 83.32
CA SER A 7 18.42 -83.28 83.06
C SER A 7 18.99 -81.86 83.19
N ILE A 8 18.20 -80.87 82.83
CA ILE A 8 18.51 -79.46 83.07
C ILE A 8 17.57 -78.96 84.15
N ASP A 9 18.10 -78.34 85.19
CA ASP A 9 17.26 -77.70 86.19
C ASP A 9 16.49 -76.53 85.54
N PRO A 10 15.15 -76.53 85.58
CA PRO A 10 14.36 -75.53 84.88
C PRO A 10 14.49 -74.13 85.47
N VAL A 11 14.96 -73.98 86.70
CA VAL A 11 15.18 -72.70 87.40
C VAL A 11 16.61 -72.22 87.21
N SER A 12 17.61 -73.03 87.60
CA SER A 12 19.02 -72.60 87.55
C SER A 12 19.65 -72.72 86.17
N LYS A 13 19.01 -73.46 85.25
CA LYS A 13 19.50 -73.76 83.89
C LYS A 13 20.86 -74.46 83.87
N LYS A 14 21.27 -75.10 84.96
CA LYS A 14 22.47 -75.93 85.04
C LYS A 14 22.16 -77.41 84.76
N TRP A 15 23.20 -78.16 84.42
CA TRP A 15 23.08 -79.62 84.27
C TRP A 15 22.85 -80.28 85.63
N VAL A 16 21.93 -81.25 85.67
CA VAL A 16 21.69 -82.14 86.81
C VAL A 16 22.07 -83.54 86.39
N ILE A 17 23.01 -84.15 87.11
CA ILE A 17 23.50 -85.50 86.87
C ILE A 17 23.21 -86.32 88.13
N ASP A 18 22.46 -87.41 87.98
CA ASP A 18 22.11 -88.32 89.08
C ASP A 18 21.48 -87.59 90.28
N GLY A 19 20.66 -86.58 90.01
CA GLY A 19 19.96 -85.77 91.01
C GLY A 19 20.81 -84.66 91.65
N VAL A 20 22.09 -84.51 91.27
CA VAL A 20 22.98 -83.45 91.78
C VAL A 20 23.17 -82.37 90.72
N GLU A 21 22.83 -81.12 91.08
CA GLU A 21 23.09 -79.94 90.24
C GLU A 21 24.59 -79.68 90.12
N GLN A 22 25.07 -79.58 88.89
CA GLN A 22 26.46 -79.29 88.55
C GLN A 22 26.66 -77.79 88.37
N ASP A 23 27.89 -77.29 88.52
CA ASP A 23 28.16 -75.85 88.38
C ASP A 23 28.26 -75.34 86.93
N TYR A 24 28.00 -76.20 85.95
CA TYR A 24 28.03 -75.86 84.53
C TYR A 24 26.64 -75.44 84.04
N SER A 25 26.55 -74.26 83.41
CA SER A 25 25.36 -73.84 82.69
C SER A 25 25.07 -74.79 81.52
N ALA A 26 23.82 -75.23 81.40
CA ALA A 26 23.34 -76.02 80.26
C ALA A 26 22.85 -75.15 79.09
N VAL A 27 22.85 -73.82 79.27
CA VAL A 27 22.44 -72.86 78.25
C VAL A 27 23.59 -71.90 77.91
N GLY A 28 23.71 -71.56 76.62
CA GLY A 28 24.64 -70.54 76.16
C GLY A 28 24.19 -69.13 76.55
N VAL A 29 25.15 -68.22 76.77
CA VAL A 29 24.85 -66.80 76.95
C VAL A 29 24.47 -66.17 75.61
N ALA A 30 23.53 -65.21 75.62
CA ALA A 30 23.23 -64.44 74.42
C ALA A 30 24.47 -63.65 73.98
N GLY A 31 24.74 -63.64 72.68
CA GLY A 31 25.80 -62.80 72.11
C GLY A 31 25.49 -61.32 72.33
N ALA A 32 26.54 -60.52 72.51
CA ALA A 32 26.39 -59.07 72.64
C ALA A 32 26.06 -58.45 71.28
N THR A 33 25.02 -57.62 71.23
CA THR A 33 24.71 -56.83 70.02
C THR A 33 25.81 -55.79 69.80
N PRO A 34 26.49 -55.78 68.64
CA PRO A 34 27.47 -54.74 68.31
C PRO A 34 26.82 -53.36 68.27
N GLN A 35 27.52 -52.36 68.77
CA GLN A 35 27.10 -50.95 68.73
C GLN A 35 28.06 -50.13 67.88
N PHE A 36 27.52 -49.22 67.07
CA PHE A 36 28.30 -48.27 66.29
C PHE A 36 28.64 -47.04 67.13
N ASN A 37 29.92 -46.67 67.20
CA ASN A 37 30.35 -45.42 67.81
C ASN A 37 30.54 -44.33 66.74
N GLN A 38 29.71 -43.29 66.78
CA GLN A 38 29.77 -42.18 65.83
C GLN A 38 31.03 -41.30 65.96
N THR A 39 31.69 -41.28 67.12
CA THR A 39 32.88 -40.46 67.36
C THR A 39 34.14 -41.17 66.86
N THR A 40 34.30 -42.46 67.16
CA THR A 40 35.49 -43.23 66.78
C THR A 40 35.33 -44.00 65.48
N LYS A 41 34.10 -44.12 64.95
CA LYS A 41 33.75 -44.89 63.76
C LYS A 41 34.10 -46.37 63.84
N THR A 42 34.11 -46.92 65.06
CA THR A 42 34.44 -48.33 65.35
C THR A 42 33.27 -49.11 65.94
N TRP A 43 33.36 -50.43 65.86
CA TRP A 43 32.44 -51.34 66.54
C TRP A 43 32.76 -51.46 68.03
N PHE A 44 31.73 -51.35 68.86
CA PHE A 44 31.80 -51.64 70.29
C PHE A 44 31.05 -52.93 70.59
N ILE A 45 31.68 -53.83 71.36
CA ILE A 45 31.08 -55.09 71.81
C ILE A 45 31.24 -55.17 73.33
N ASN A 46 30.15 -55.38 74.07
CA ASN A 46 30.14 -55.38 75.54
C ASN A 46 30.76 -54.11 76.18
N GLY A 47 30.58 -52.95 75.55
CA GLY A 47 31.12 -51.68 76.05
C GLY A 47 32.63 -51.51 75.86
N GLN A 48 33.30 -52.43 75.16
CA GLN A 48 34.71 -52.31 74.77
C GLN A 48 34.83 -51.94 73.28
N ASP A 49 35.70 -51.00 72.95
CA ASP A 49 36.03 -50.66 71.57
C ASP A 49 36.85 -51.82 70.97
N THR A 50 36.40 -52.33 69.82
CA THR A 50 37.11 -53.41 69.12
C THR A 50 38.28 -52.89 68.27
N GLY A 51 38.34 -51.59 68.00
CA GLY A 51 39.27 -51.01 67.03
C GLY A 51 38.95 -51.35 65.57
N VAL A 52 37.89 -52.14 65.31
CA VAL A 52 37.45 -52.48 63.96
C VAL A 52 36.56 -51.37 63.43
N LYS A 53 36.90 -50.81 62.27
CA LYS A 53 36.07 -49.78 61.61
C LYS A 53 34.69 -50.33 61.27
N ALA A 54 33.68 -49.51 61.54
CA ALA A 54 32.28 -49.83 61.32
C ALA A 54 31.70 -49.23 60.03
N GLU A 55 32.46 -48.34 59.37
CA GLU A 55 32.15 -47.77 58.07
C GLU A 55 33.37 -47.87 57.14
N GLY A 56 33.13 -47.77 55.83
CA GLY A 56 34.19 -47.71 54.83
C GLY A 56 34.83 -46.33 54.76
N GLU A 57 36.05 -46.26 54.23
CA GLU A 57 36.67 -44.99 53.84
C GLU A 57 36.01 -44.45 52.58
N ASP A 58 36.00 -43.12 52.45
CA ASP A 58 35.63 -42.47 51.20
C ASP A 58 36.53 -42.92 50.05
N GLY A 59 35.95 -43.05 48.86
CA GLY A 59 36.71 -43.30 47.64
C GLY A 59 37.65 -42.13 47.34
N LYS A 60 38.78 -42.42 46.67
CA LYS A 60 39.64 -41.35 46.15
C LYS A 60 38.91 -40.58 45.05
N ASP A 61 39.11 -39.26 45.01
CA ASP A 61 38.65 -38.43 43.90
C ASP A 61 39.25 -38.94 42.57
N GLY A 62 38.47 -38.84 41.50
CA GLY A 62 38.93 -39.15 40.14
C GLY A 62 39.86 -38.07 39.58
N GLU A 63 40.65 -38.43 38.57
CA GLU A 63 41.50 -37.47 37.85
C GLU A 63 40.67 -36.43 37.09
N SER A 64 41.18 -35.20 37.01
CA SER A 64 40.56 -34.16 36.18
C SER A 64 40.79 -34.42 34.69
N ALA A 65 39.96 -33.84 33.83
CA ALA A 65 40.14 -33.94 32.38
C ALA A 65 41.50 -33.41 31.90
N TYR A 66 42.03 -32.38 32.57
CA TYR A 66 43.37 -31.87 32.29
C TYR A 66 44.46 -32.85 32.76
N GLN A 67 44.30 -33.45 33.95
CA GLN A 67 45.25 -34.45 34.47
C GLN A 67 45.34 -35.65 33.52
N LEU A 68 44.20 -36.18 33.08
CA LEU A 68 44.13 -37.22 32.06
C LEU A 68 44.81 -36.80 30.75
N ALA A 69 44.64 -35.55 30.31
CA ALA A 69 45.31 -35.06 29.11
C ALA A 69 46.84 -35.06 29.28
N VAL A 70 47.34 -34.58 30.43
CA VAL A 70 48.77 -34.57 30.76
C VAL A 70 49.32 -36.00 30.83
N ASP A 71 48.62 -36.93 31.47
CA ASP A 71 49.03 -38.33 31.58
C ASP A 71 49.04 -39.05 30.22
N ASN A 72 48.20 -38.60 29.28
CA ASN A 72 48.21 -39.04 27.88
C ASN A 72 49.21 -38.27 26.99
N GLY A 73 50.10 -37.47 27.58
CA GLY A 73 51.20 -36.81 26.88
C GLY A 73 50.89 -35.40 26.36
N TYR A 74 49.88 -34.72 26.90
CA TYR A 74 49.62 -33.32 26.57
C TYR A 74 50.79 -32.43 27.04
N PRO A 75 51.47 -31.71 26.13
CA PRO A 75 52.80 -31.14 26.40
C PRO A 75 52.77 -29.71 26.97
N SER A 76 51.62 -29.21 27.41
CA SER A 76 51.43 -27.78 27.73
C SER A 76 50.67 -27.57 29.03
N ASP A 77 50.67 -26.33 29.51
CA ASP A 77 50.01 -25.91 30.74
C ASP A 77 48.47 -25.86 30.62
N LEU A 78 47.83 -25.63 31.77
CA LEU A 78 46.38 -25.56 31.91
C LEU A 78 45.78 -24.45 31.02
N ASP A 79 46.39 -23.28 30.96
CA ASP A 79 45.87 -22.15 30.17
C ASP A 79 45.87 -22.46 28.68
N THR A 80 46.92 -23.11 28.20
CA THR A 80 47.02 -23.59 26.81
C THR A 80 45.97 -24.66 26.52
N TRP A 81 45.74 -25.59 27.46
CA TRP A 81 44.68 -26.59 27.34
C TRP A 81 43.29 -25.96 27.28
N LEU A 82 42.95 -25.02 28.16
CA LEU A 82 41.67 -24.32 28.12
C LEU A 82 41.46 -23.56 26.79
N ALA A 83 42.51 -22.91 26.28
CA ALA A 83 42.45 -22.23 24.99
C ALA A 83 42.19 -23.21 23.84
N SER A 84 42.74 -24.43 23.90
CA SER A 84 42.53 -25.46 22.88
C SER A 84 41.09 -25.98 22.82
N LEU A 85 40.34 -25.91 23.92
CA LEU A 85 38.94 -26.35 23.98
C LEU A 85 37.97 -25.37 23.31
N LYS A 86 38.42 -24.15 23.06
CA LYS A 86 37.61 -23.12 22.41
C LYS A 86 37.58 -23.37 20.91
N GLY A 87 36.42 -23.76 20.39
CA GLY A 87 36.20 -23.84 18.95
C GLY A 87 36.36 -22.48 18.27
N ASP A 88 36.64 -22.52 16.96
CA ASP A 88 36.74 -21.32 16.14
C ASP A 88 35.46 -20.49 16.22
N LYS A 89 35.63 -19.17 16.02
CA LYS A 89 34.47 -18.29 15.87
C LYS A 89 33.65 -18.79 14.68
N GLY A 90 32.39 -19.15 14.94
CA GLY A 90 31.45 -19.52 13.88
C GLY A 90 31.34 -18.44 12.80
N GLU A 91 31.10 -18.87 11.57
CA GLU A 91 30.96 -17.96 10.43
C GLU A 91 29.87 -16.92 10.67
N LYS A 92 30.07 -15.72 10.12
CA LYS A 92 29.04 -14.69 10.13
C LYS A 92 27.87 -15.19 9.29
N GLY A 93 26.67 -15.26 9.87
CA GLY A 93 25.46 -15.63 9.13
C GLY A 93 25.24 -14.74 7.90
N ASP A 94 24.78 -15.34 6.81
CA ASP A 94 24.54 -14.66 5.54
C ASP A 94 23.62 -13.45 5.70
N THR A 95 23.96 -12.39 4.95
CA THR A 95 23.34 -11.07 4.99
C THR A 95 21.81 -11.17 4.89
N ALA A 96 21.11 -10.48 5.79
CA ALA A 96 19.66 -10.40 5.80
C ALA A 96 19.14 -9.95 4.43
N LEU A 97 18.13 -10.65 3.92
CA LEU A 97 17.42 -10.33 2.68
C LEU A 97 17.11 -8.82 2.64
N SER A 98 17.70 -8.09 1.70
CA SER A 98 17.44 -6.66 1.55
C SER A 98 16.40 -6.44 0.45
N VAL A 99 15.46 -5.50 0.68
CA VAL A 99 14.40 -5.17 -0.27
C VAL A 99 14.38 -3.66 -0.47
N LYS A 100 14.41 -3.22 -1.72
CA LYS A 100 14.23 -1.81 -2.10
C LYS A 100 13.27 -1.66 -3.28
N VAL A 101 12.71 -0.46 -3.39
CA VAL A 101 11.95 -0.04 -4.58
C VAL A 101 12.93 0.34 -5.69
N GLY A 102 12.67 -0.16 -6.89
CA GLY A 102 13.38 0.19 -8.12
C GLY A 102 12.68 1.32 -8.88
N SER A 103 12.40 1.07 -10.14
CA SER A 103 11.64 1.94 -11.04
C SER A 103 10.14 1.92 -10.74
N VAL A 104 9.50 3.05 -10.97
CA VAL A 104 8.04 3.22 -10.91
C VAL A 104 7.60 3.88 -12.21
N THR A 105 6.87 3.15 -13.04
CA THR A 105 6.49 3.59 -14.39
C THR A 105 5.02 3.28 -14.70
N SER A 106 4.52 3.87 -15.78
CA SER A 106 3.25 3.46 -16.40
C SER A 106 3.53 2.56 -17.60
N GLY A 107 2.72 1.51 -17.79
CA GLY A 107 2.79 0.57 -18.91
C GLY A 107 1.44 -0.11 -19.12
N ASP A 108 1.28 -1.04 -20.06
CA ASP A 108 -0.06 -1.54 -20.42
C ASP A 108 -0.78 -2.33 -19.31
N THR A 109 -0.02 -2.99 -18.44
CA THR A 109 -0.54 -3.86 -17.37
C THR A 109 0.12 -3.53 -16.04
N THR A 110 -0.62 -3.72 -14.94
CA THR A 110 -0.04 -3.58 -13.60
C THR A 110 0.81 -4.79 -13.26
N THR A 111 2.12 -4.60 -13.10
CA THR A 111 3.08 -5.67 -12.83
C THR A 111 4.09 -5.27 -11.76
N VAL A 112 4.59 -6.25 -11.01
CA VAL A 112 5.77 -6.11 -10.15
C VAL A 112 6.81 -7.09 -10.64
N THR A 113 8.03 -6.62 -10.88
CA THR A 113 9.16 -7.47 -11.29
C THR A 113 10.33 -7.28 -10.34
N ASN A 114 11.14 -8.33 -10.16
CA ASN A 114 12.38 -8.23 -9.40
C ASN A 114 13.56 -8.11 -10.35
N SER A 115 14.20 -6.93 -10.42
CA SER A 115 15.46 -6.73 -11.15
C SER A 115 16.71 -6.95 -10.29
N GLY A 116 16.52 -7.27 -9.01
CA GLY A 116 17.58 -7.57 -8.05
C GLY A 116 18.03 -9.03 -8.06
N THR A 117 18.75 -9.43 -7.00
CA THR A 117 19.15 -10.83 -6.76
C THR A 117 18.22 -11.50 -5.76
N SER A 118 18.38 -12.81 -5.51
CA SER A 118 17.61 -13.54 -4.49
C SER A 118 17.82 -13.02 -3.06
N THR A 119 18.91 -12.30 -2.79
CA THR A 119 19.27 -11.75 -1.48
C THR A 119 19.19 -10.22 -1.41
N ASN A 120 19.17 -9.54 -2.57
CA ASN A 120 19.02 -8.10 -2.68
C ASN A 120 17.92 -7.78 -3.70
N LEU A 121 16.66 -7.87 -3.26
CA LEU A 121 15.49 -7.67 -4.12
C LEU A 121 15.36 -6.20 -4.50
N VAL A 122 15.13 -5.95 -5.79
CA VAL A 122 14.80 -4.63 -6.34
C VAL A 122 13.47 -4.76 -7.05
N LEU A 123 12.41 -4.26 -6.41
CA LEU A 123 11.06 -4.40 -6.93
C LEU A 123 10.71 -3.21 -7.80
N ASP A 124 10.57 -3.46 -9.10
CA ASP A 124 10.11 -2.51 -10.10
C ASP A 124 8.60 -2.59 -10.26
N PHE A 125 7.93 -1.43 -10.22
CA PHE A 125 6.48 -1.32 -10.33
C PHE A 125 6.12 -0.68 -11.67
N THR A 126 5.28 -1.37 -12.44
CA THR A 126 4.61 -0.81 -13.59
C THR A 126 3.13 -0.76 -13.28
N PHE A 127 2.53 0.42 -13.39
CA PHE A 127 1.10 0.59 -13.24
C PHE A 127 0.46 0.64 -14.62
N ALA A 128 -0.58 -0.18 -14.84
CA ALA A 128 -1.47 0.03 -15.96
C ALA A 128 -1.92 1.49 -15.96
N PRO A 129 -2.08 2.17 -17.12
CA PRO A 129 -2.92 3.37 -17.12
C PRO A 129 -4.22 2.94 -16.45
N LYS A 130 -4.60 3.65 -15.39
CA LYS A 130 -5.92 3.48 -14.79
C LYS A 130 -6.86 3.57 -15.96
N ASP A 131 -7.44 2.43 -16.27
CA ASP A 131 -8.40 2.24 -17.31
C ASP A 131 -9.31 3.47 -17.23
N LEU A 132 -9.22 4.29 -18.27
CA LEU A 132 -10.24 5.27 -18.56
C LEU A 132 -11.58 4.56 -18.81
N GLU A 133 -11.80 3.30 -18.40
CA GLU A 133 -13.09 2.66 -18.38
C GLU A 133 -14.03 3.34 -17.38
N GLY A 134 -13.50 3.97 -16.32
CA GLY A 134 -14.25 4.96 -15.52
C GLY A 134 -14.44 6.29 -16.27
N LEU A 135 -13.33 6.83 -16.81
CA LEU A 135 -13.18 7.78 -17.94
C LEU A 135 -14.35 7.82 -18.95
N ALA A 136 -14.64 6.64 -19.49
CA ALA A 136 -15.47 6.44 -20.66
C ALA A 136 -16.93 6.77 -20.41
N SER A 137 -17.36 6.82 -19.14
CA SER A 137 -18.70 7.25 -18.77
C SER A 137 -18.89 8.78 -18.80
N TYR A 138 -17.82 9.58 -18.86
CA TYR A 138 -17.94 11.04 -18.87
C TYR A 138 -17.76 11.66 -20.26
N ALA A 139 -16.98 11.00 -21.13
CA ALA A 139 -16.92 11.31 -22.57
C ALA A 139 -16.18 10.18 -23.31
N THR A 140 -16.89 9.43 -24.12
CA THR A 140 -16.33 8.51 -25.11
C THR A 140 -15.74 9.28 -26.31
N LYS A 141 -14.88 8.63 -27.09
CA LYS A 141 -14.45 9.17 -28.40
C LYS A 141 -15.65 9.43 -29.33
N THR A 142 -16.75 8.69 -29.13
CA THR A 142 -18.04 8.89 -29.80
C THR A 142 -18.73 10.17 -29.33
N ASP A 143 -18.69 10.52 -28.05
CA ASP A 143 -19.28 11.77 -27.55
C ASP A 143 -18.59 13.01 -28.15
N LEU A 144 -17.29 12.91 -28.45
CA LEU A 144 -16.55 13.93 -29.19
C LEU A 144 -16.94 14.02 -30.68
N THR A 145 -17.52 12.97 -31.28
CA THR A 145 -18.01 13.01 -32.67
C THR A 145 -19.30 13.80 -32.83
N ALA A 146 -20.07 14.00 -31.75
CA ALA A 146 -21.24 14.86 -31.74
C ALA A 146 -20.89 16.37 -31.69
N TYR A 147 -19.66 16.71 -31.31
CA TYR A 147 -19.15 18.08 -31.38
C TYR A 147 -18.59 18.39 -32.76
N ALA A 148 -18.82 19.61 -33.26
CA ALA A 148 -18.28 20.05 -34.54
C ALA A 148 -16.74 19.98 -34.52
N THR A 149 -16.17 19.02 -35.27
CA THR A 149 -14.72 18.91 -35.44
C THR A 149 -14.20 20.08 -36.27
N LYS A 150 -12.93 20.48 -36.10
CA LYS A 150 -12.29 21.47 -37.00
C LYS A 150 -12.44 21.07 -38.47
N GLN A 151 -12.47 19.76 -38.78
CA GLN A 151 -12.66 19.24 -40.13
C GLN A 151 -14.13 19.32 -40.60
N ALA A 152 -15.11 19.11 -39.72
CA ALA A 152 -16.51 19.41 -40.03
C ALA A 152 -16.70 20.91 -40.34
N LEU A 153 -16.01 21.78 -39.61
CA LEU A 153 -15.98 23.23 -39.84
C LEU A 153 -15.24 23.63 -41.13
N THR A 154 -14.30 22.82 -41.64
CA THR A 154 -13.62 23.11 -42.93
C THR A 154 -14.51 22.94 -44.15
N SER A 155 -15.67 22.27 -44.02
CA SER A 155 -16.69 22.21 -45.08
C SER A 155 -17.55 23.47 -45.12
N TYR A 156 -17.49 24.30 -44.08
CA TYR A 156 -18.09 25.63 -44.06
C TYR A 156 -17.07 26.65 -44.57
N TYR A 157 -17.57 27.65 -45.28
CA TYR A 157 -16.73 28.72 -45.79
C TYR A 157 -16.10 29.51 -44.63
N THR A 158 -14.80 29.77 -44.71
CA THR A 158 -14.16 30.77 -43.85
C THR A 158 -14.80 32.14 -44.06
N SER A 159 -14.63 33.08 -43.13
CA SER A 159 -15.08 34.46 -43.30
C SER A 159 -14.63 35.05 -44.64
N ALA A 160 -13.36 34.88 -44.99
CA ALA A 160 -12.81 35.33 -46.28
C ALA A 160 -13.44 34.62 -47.50
N GLN A 161 -13.77 33.33 -47.39
CA GLN A 161 -14.45 32.60 -48.47
C GLN A 161 -15.93 33.00 -48.61
N MET A 162 -16.61 33.29 -47.50
CA MET A 162 -17.96 33.86 -47.52
C MET A 162 -17.94 35.25 -48.16
N ASP A 163 -16.98 36.09 -47.82
CA ASP A 163 -16.81 37.41 -48.44
C ASP A 163 -16.56 37.28 -49.94
N THR A 164 -15.77 36.29 -50.37
CA THR A 164 -15.52 36.00 -51.80
C THR A 164 -16.78 35.48 -52.52
N LYS A 165 -17.58 34.62 -51.87
CA LYS A 165 -18.82 34.11 -52.48
C LYS A 165 -19.96 35.11 -52.50
N LEU A 166 -20.02 35.98 -51.50
CA LEU A 166 -20.97 37.08 -51.47
C LEU A 166 -20.60 38.10 -52.54
N SER A 167 -19.32 38.47 -52.66
CA SER A 167 -18.81 39.38 -53.70
C SER A 167 -18.91 38.83 -55.13
N ALA A 168 -18.77 37.51 -55.33
CA ALA A 168 -18.85 36.89 -56.66
C ALA A 168 -20.28 36.54 -57.12
N LYS A 169 -21.28 36.54 -56.22
CA LYS A 169 -22.67 36.29 -56.61
C LYS A 169 -23.19 37.48 -57.40
N ALA A 170 -23.61 37.22 -58.64
CA ALA A 170 -24.27 38.19 -59.54
C ALA A 170 -25.48 38.89 -58.89
N ASP A 171 -26.04 38.34 -57.81
CA ASP A 171 -27.04 38.97 -56.95
C ASP A 171 -26.58 40.33 -56.42
N LEU A 172 -25.30 40.48 -56.04
CA LEU A 172 -24.73 41.78 -55.67
C LEU A 172 -24.49 42.71 -56.87
N ALA A 173 -24.25 42.17 -58.06
CA ALA A 173 -24.10 42.98 -59.27
C ALA A 173 -25.44 43.63 -59.69
N MET A 174 -26.56 42.94 -59.44
CA MET A 174 -27.90 43.53 -59.61
C MET A 174 -28.15 44.63 -58.57
N ILE A 175 -27.75 44.42 -57.31
CA ILE A 175 -27.83 45.44 -56.25
C ILE A 175 -26.88 46.63 -56.51
N ALA A 176 -25.70 46.40 -57.10
CA ALA A 176 -24.76 47.46 -57.46
C ALA A 176 -25.29 48.40 -58.56
N ASN A 177 -26.23 47.93 -59.39
CA ASN A 177 -26.91 48.74 -60.40
C ASN A 177 -28.22 49.38 -59.88
N ILE A 178 -28.66 49.06 -58.67
CA ILE A 178 -29.79 49.75 -58.02
C ILE A 178 -29.25 51.04 -57.40
N ALA A 179 -29.84 52.17 -57.76
CA ALA A 179 -29.47 53.46 -57.20
C ALA A 179 -29.53 53.42 -55.66
N ASP A 180 -28.52 53.99 -55.00
CA ASP A 180 -28.50 54.05 -53.54
C ASP A 180 -29.68 54.84 -52.98
N LYS A 181 -29.95 54.64 -51.68
CA LYS A 181 -31.08 55.25 -50.98
C LYS A 181 -31.08 56.77 -51.11
N ASP A 182 -29.91 57.40 -51.10
CA ASP A 182 -29.77 58.85 -51.16
C ASP A 182 -30.12 59.39 -52.55
N THR A 183 -29.73 58.66 -53.59
CA THR A 183 -30.07 58.95 -54.99
C THR A 183 -31.57 58.82 -55.23
N VAL A 184 -32.19 57.74 -54.75
CA VAL A 184 -33.64 57.54 -54.84
C VAL A 184 -34.40 58.62 -54.07
N GLN A 185 -33.94 58.98 -52.87
CA GLN A 185 -34.54 60.06 -52.09
C GLN A 185 -34.41 61.41 -52.79
N THR A 186 -33.27 61.68 -53.42
CA THR A 186 -33.05 62.91 -54.20
C THR A 186 -34.02 63.00 -55.38
N LEU A 187 -34.24 61.88 -56.10
CA LEU A 187 -35.22 61.82 -57.18
C LEU A 187 -36.65 62.01 -56.66
N SER A 188 -37.03 61.37 -55.55
CA SER A 188 -38.33 61.56 -54.91
C SER A 188 -38.58 63.03 -54.59
N ASN A 189 -37.61 63.71 -53.95
CA ASN A 189 -37.73 65.12 -53.61
C ASN A 189 -37.89 66.01 -54.86
N LYS A 190 -37.21 65.67 -55.97
CA LYS A 190 -37.37 66.37 -57.26
C LYS A 190 -38.74 66.15 -57.88
N VAL A 191 -39.29 64.93 -57.78
CA VAL A 191 -40.65 64.61 -58.24
C VAL A 191 -41.69 65.41 -57.44
N ASP A 192 -41.52 65.50 -56.12
CA ASP A 192 -42.41 66.31 -55.27
C ASP A 192 -42.38 67.80 -55.64
N GLN A 193 -41.19 68.33 -55.90
CA GLN A 193 -41.01 69.71 -56.37
C GLN A 193 -41.68 69.94 -57.73
N LEU A 194 -41.49 69.01 -58.68
CA LEU A 194 -42.11 69.10 -60.00
C LEU A 194 -43.64 69.06 -59.89
N ASN A 195 -44.18 68.17 -59.04
CA ASN A 195 -45.61 68.06 -58.82
C ASN A 195 -46.19 69.36 -58.24
N ALA A 196 -45.50 69.99 -57.29
CA ALA A 196 -45.87 71.31 -56.75
C ALA A 196 -45.85 72.40 -57.83
N GLN A 197 -44.84 72.41 -58.70
CA GLN A 197 -44.74 73.36 -59.81
C GLN A 197 -45.88 73.20 -60.81
N VAL A 198 -46.18 71.97 -61.23
CA VAL A 198 -47.29 71.67 -62.16
C VAL A 198 -48.62 72.12 -61.56
N ASN A 199 -48.87 71.84 -60.28
CA ASN A 199 -50.08 72.30 -59.60
C ASN A 199 -50.17 73.83 -59.57
N SER A 200 -49.07 74.53 -59.29
CA SER A 200 -49.03 75.99 -59.32
C SER A 200 -49.27 76.57 -60.72
N GLN A 201 -48.77 75.91 -61.76
CA GLN A 201 -49.02 76.30 -63.15
C GLN A 201 -50.49 76.08 -63.52
N ALA A 202 -51.08 74.95 -63.13
CA ALA A 202 -52.51 74.67 -63.34
C ALA A 202 -53.40 75.74 -62.72
N GLN A 203 -53.11 76.16 -61.47
CA GLN A 203 -53.83 77.25 -60.81
C GLN A 203 -53.67 78.58 -61.53
N THR A 204 -52.48 78.86 -62.08
CA THR A 204 -52.24 80.06 -62.90
C THR A 204 -53.07 80.03 -64.18
N MET A 205 -53.14 78.89 -64.88
CA MET A 205 -53.96 78.72 -66.09
C MET A 205 -55.44 78.91 -65.80
N ILE A 206 -55.96 78.40 -64.69
CA ILE A 206 -57.36 78.62 -64.27
C ILE A 206 -57.63 80.11 -64.09
N LYS A 207 -56.75 80.83 -63.37
CA LYS A 207 -56.90 82.28 -63.18
C LYS A 207 -56.86 83.06 -64.49
N LEU A 208 -55.96 82.69 -65.41
CA LEU A 208 -55.90 83.28 -66.75
C LEU A 208 -57.18 83.01 -67.54
N GLN A 209 -57.74 81.80 -67.45
CA GLN A 209 -59.01 81.46 -68.09
C GLN A 209 -60.16 82.30 -67.53
N ASP A 210 -60.23 82.49 -66.22
CA ASP A 210 -61.22 83.36 -65.58
C ASP A 210 -61.07 84.81 -66.03
N GLN A 211 -59.83 85.30 -66.14
CA GLN A 211 -59.55 86.65 -66.66
C GLN A 211 -59.98 86.79 -68.13
N ILE A 212 -59.68 85.81 -68.98
CA ILE A 212 -60.12 85.79 -70.39
C ILE A 212 -61.65 85.80 -70.46
N ASN A 213 -62.32 84.94 -69.70
CA ASN A 213 -63.78 84.89 -69.65
C ASN A 213 -64.38 86.24 -69.22
N THR A 214 -63.75 86.90 -68.23
CA THR A 214 -64.14 88.23 -67.75
C THR A 214 -63.98 89.30 -68.84
N VAL A 215 -62.86 89.30 -69.58
CA VAL A 215 -62.61 90.25 -70.67
C VAL A 215 -63.58 90.02 -71.84
N LEU A 216 -63.85 88.77 -72.22
CA LEU A 216 -64.83 88.42 -73.25
C LEU A 216 -66.24 88.91 -72.90
N ALA A 217 -66.65 88.75 -71.63
CA ALA A 217 -67.92 89.26 -71.15
C ALA A 217 -68.01 90.79 -71.27
N LYS A 218 -66.96 91.51 -70.85
CA LYS A 218 -66.87 92.98 -71.00
C LYS A 218 -66.95 93.40 -72.47
N LEU A 219 -66.19 92.76 -73.37
CA LEU A 219 -66.21 93.08 -74.80
C LEU A 219 -67.60 92.91 -75.40
N LYS A 220 -68.29 91.81 -75.06
CA LYS A 220 -69.67 91.54 -75.51
C LYS A 220 -70.63 92.68 -75.11
N THR A 221 -70.54 93.15 -73.87
CA THR A 221 -71.36 94.27 -73.38
C THR A 221 -71.06 95.60 -74.09
N THR A 222 -69.80 95.87 -74.42
CA THR A 222 -69.42 97.07 -75.17
C THR A 222 -69.94 97.03 -76.60
N THR A 223 -69.82 95.90 -77.30
CA THR A 223 -70.31 95.75 -78.68
C THR A 223 -71.84 95.87 -78.80
N THR A 224 -72.60 95.49 -77.78
CA THR A 224 -74.07 95.70 -77.75
C THR A 224 -74.49 97.12 -77.39
N THR A 225 -73.57 97.96 -76.89
CA THR A 225 -73.86 99.36 -76.52
C THR A 225 -73.46 100.34 -77.64
N THR A 226 -72.79 99.84 -78.69
CA THR A 226 -72.26 100.67 -79.81
C THR A 226 -72.92 100.34 -81.16
N ALA A 227 -74.01 99.57 -81.15
CA ALA A 227 -74.88 99.27 -82.30
C ALA A 227 -76.30 99.73 -81.96
#